data_AF-A0A6M5YI05-F1
#
_entry.id   AF-A0A6M5YI05-F1
#
_cell.length_a   1.000
_cell.length_b   1.000
_cell.length_c   1.000
_cell.angle_alpha   90.00
_cell.angle_beta   90.00
_cell.angle_gamma   90.00
#
_symmetry.space_group_name_H-M   'P 1'
#
loop_
_entity.id
_entity.type
_entity.pdbx_description
1 polymer ?
#
loop_
_entity_poly.entity_id
_entity_poly.type
_entity_poly.pdbx_seq_one_letter_code
_entity_poly.pdbx_strand_id
1 'polypeptide(L)'
;MITLPRRSVTRFFIPLIDVLILLFCIFLLMPFVSGTPADAPDAKPEPPKEKLPENVSDLQKALTEARARIERMEKQAQARLTDRLSVRVLQIDRKDGTLYYFDPDRQEIRTEADALKVIGRQKTIASSAGGVKDVFFLILLPTKSSFPTDDQVKVIRRWFKDVPIGFDRTTAGE
;
A
#
# COMPACT_ATOMS: atom_id res chain seq x y z
N MET A 1 -62.11 -7.97 10.19
CA MET A 1 -61.21 -6.93 10.75
C MET A 1 -60.66 -6.12 9.59
N ILE A 2 -61.18 -4.92 9.36
CA ILE A 2 -60.64 -4.00 8.35
C ILE A 2 -59.70 -3.06 9.10
N THR A 3 -58.38 -3.26 8.94
CA THR A 3 -57.35 -2.38 9.46
C THR A 3 -56.86 -1.45 8.35
N LEU A 4 -56.92 -0.15 8.64
CA LEU A 4 -56.66 0.97 7.71
C LEU A 4 -55.23 0.98 7.13
N PRO A 5 -55.03 1.52 5.91
CA PRO A 5 -53.72 1.62 5.29
C PRO A 5 -52.83 2.63 6.04
N ARG A 6 -51.62 2.19 6.42
CA ARG A 6 -50.57 3.03 7.01
C ARG A 6 -50.24 4.17 6.03
N ARG A 7 -50.64 5.40 6.38
CA ARG A 7 -50.21 6.61 5.67
C ARG A 7 -48.69 6.72 5.78
N SER A 8 -48.00 6.68 4.64
CA SER A 8 -46.56 6.83 4.56
C SER A 8 -46.16 8.25 5.00
N VAL A 9 -45.25 8.31 5.98
CA VAL A 9 -44.65 9.55 6.50
C VAL A 9 -43.84 10.30 5.43
N THR A 10 -43.63 9.70 4.25
CA THR A 10 -42.85 10.24 3.14
C THR A 10 -43.44 11.48 2.46
N ARG A 11 -44.74 11.77 2.61
CA ARG A 11 -45.37 12.95 1.96
C ARG A 11 -44.87 14.29 2.53
N PHE A 12 -44.42 14.33 3.78
CA PHE A 12 -43.93 15.57 4.42
C PHE A 12 -42.42 15.79 4.24
N PHE A 13 -41.65 14.75 3.96
CA PHE A 13 -40.20 14.85 3.81
C PHE A 13 -39.78 15.29 2.39
N ILE A 14 -40.54 14.92 1.36
CA ILE A 14 -40.26 15.32 -0.03
C ILE A 14 -40.27 16.86 -0.20
N PRO A 15 -41.27 17.61 0.31
CA PRO A 15 -41.28 19.07 0.19
C PRO A 15 -40.17 19.76 1.00
N LEU A 16 -39.81 19.20 2.17
CA LEU A 16 -38.79 19.79 3.03
C LEU A 16 -37.39 19.67 2.39
N ILE A 17 -37.10 18.52 1.78
CA ILE A 17 -35.86 18.31 1.03
C ILE A 17 -35.78 19.27 -0.16
N ASP A 18 -36.88 19.47 -0.89
CA ASP A 18 -36.96 20.38 -2.03
C ASP A 18 -36.64 21.84 -1.63
N VAL A 19 -37.24 22.33 -0.54
CA VAL A 19 -36.97 23.68 -0.02
C VAL A 19 -35.51 23.84 0.43
N LEU A 20 -34.92 22.83 1.08
CA LEU A 20 -33.52 22.86 1.48
C LEU A 20 -32.57 22.86 0.26
N ILE A 21 -32.89 22.09 -0.78
CA ILE A 21 -32.12 22.06 -2.03
C ILE A 21 -32.25 23.40 -2.78
N LEU A 22 -33.45 23.99 -2.85
CA LEU A 22 -33.67 25.30 -3.46
C LEU A 22 -32.85 26.41 -2.78
N LEU A 23 -32.87 26.46 -1.45
CA LEU A 23 -32.04 27.40 -0.69
C LEU A 23 -30.55 27.18 -0.98
N PHE A 24 -30.10 25.92 -0.95
CA PHE A 24 -28.72 25.56 -1.26
C PHE A 24 -28.30 25.97 -2.68
N CYS A 25 -29.17 25.74 -3.68
CA CYS A 25 -28.93 26.15 -5.06
C CYS A 25 -28.83 27.67 -5.20
N ILE A 26 -29.69 28.45 -4.54
CA ILE A 26 -29.61 29.92 -4.57
C ILE A 26 -28.30 30.41 -3.94
N PHE A 27 -27.88 29.82 -2.82
CA PHE A 27 -26.59 30.15 -2.19
C PHE A 27 -25.39 29.80 -3.07
N LEU A 28 -25.43 28.68 -3.80
CA LEU A 28 -24.42 28.33 -4.79
C LEU A 28 -24.42 29.25 -6.01
N LEU A 29 -25.57 29.84 -6.38
CA LEU A 29 -25.68 30.79 -7.49
C LEU A 29 -25.28 32.23 -7.11
N MET A 30 -25.37 32.63 -5.84
CA MET A 30 -24.97 33.98 -5.39
C MET A 30 -23.53 34.39 -5.74
N PRO A 31 -22.50 33.51 -5.67
CA PRO A 31 -21.15 33.85 -6.16
C PRO A 31 -21.05 33.95 -7.69
N PHE A 32 -22.03 33.47 -8.46
CA PHE A 32 -22.02 33.55 -9.93
C PHE A 32 -22.84 34.70 -10.51
N VAL A 33 -23.77 35.30 -9.76
CA VAL A 33 -24.65 36.39 -10.24
C VAL A 33 -24.16 37.79 -9.82
N SER A 34 -23.11 37.88 -8.99
CA SER A 34 -22.49 39.16 -8.61
C SER A 34 -21.46 39.68 -9.63
N GLY A 35 -21.57 39.27 -10.90
CA GLY A 35 -20.79 39.80 -12.01
C GLY A 35 -21.35 41.14 -12.48
N THR A 36 -20.67 42.23 -12.11
CA THR A 36 -20.88 43.62 -12.53
C THR A 36 -20.89 43.77 -14.07
N PRO A 37 -21.62 44.73 -14.67
CA PRO A 37 -21.92 44.76 -16.10
C PRO A 37 -20.71 45.15 -16.95
N ALA A 38 -20.71 44.65 -18.18
CA ALA A 38 -19.82 45.06 -19.25
C ALA A 38 -20.16 46.47 -19.74
N ASP A 39 -19.16 47.36 -19.77
CA ASP A 39 -19.13 48.47 -20.73
C ASP A 39 -17.68 48.92 -21.05
N ALA A 40 -17.41 48.99 -22.35
CA ALA A 40 -16.34 49.70 -23.07
C ALA A 40 -14.83 49.30 -23.02
N PRO A 41 -14.06 49.64 -24.08
CA PRO A 41 -12.92 48.88 -24.60
C PRO A 41 -11.54 49.52 -24.34
N ASP A 42 -10.48 48.82 -24.77
CA ASP A 42 -9.07 49.23 -24.85
C ASP A 42 -8.28 49.35 -23.53
N ALA A 43 -7.62 48.25 -23.19
CA ALA A 43 -6.16 48.19 -23.03
C ALA A 43 -5.82 46.78 -22.55
N LYS A 44 -4.93 46.08 -23.23
CA LYS A 44 -4.33 44.83 -22.75
C LYS A 44 -3.43 45.19 -21.55
N PRO A 45 -3.76 44.86 -20.29
CA PRO A 45 -2.79 44.93 -19.23
C PRO A 45 -2.05 43.60 -19.25
N GLU A 46 -0.75 43.61 -19.51
CA GLU A 46 0.06 42.45 -19.16
C GLU A 46 -0.22 42.11 -17.69
N PRO A 47 -0.52 40.83 -17.35
CA PRO A 47 -0.80 40.48 -15.97
C PRO A 47 0.42 40.86 -15.14
N PRO A 48 0.25 41.52 -13.98
CA PRO A 48 1.35 41.71 -13.06
C PRO A 48 1.92 40.33 -12.80
N LYS A 49 3.19 40.12 -13.14
CA LYS A 49 3.94 38.97 -12.64
C LYS A 49 4.06 39.20 -11.14
N GLU A 50 3.02 38.84 -10.39
CA GLU A 50 3.08 38.64 -8.96
C GLU A 50 4.23 37.67 -8.75
N LYS A 51 5.37 38.22 -8.32
CA LYS A 51 6.49 37.44 -7.84
C LYS A 51 5.89 36.48 -6.83
N LEU A 52 6.00 35.17 -7.09
CA LEU A 52 5.55 34.14 -6.15
C LEU A 52 5.96 34.61 -4.75
N PRO A 53 5.04 34.64 -3.78
CA PRO A 53 5.38 35.12 -2.45
C PRO A 53 6.62 34.37 -1.99
N GLU A 54 7.63 35.10 -1.53
CA GLU A 54 9.00 34.62 -1.23
C GLU A 54 9.01 33.28 -0.47
N ASN A 55 7.98 33.11 0.37
CA ASN A 55 7.58 31.91 1.08
C ASN A 55 7.47 30.63 0.23
N VAL A 56 7.03 30.67 -1.02
CA VAL A 56 6.88 29.46 -1.86
C VAL A 56 8.24 28.88 -2.23
N SER A 57 9.24 29.73 -2.49
CA SER A 57 10.59 29.27 -2.81
C SER A 57 11.26 28.65 -1.60
N ASP A 58 11.03 29.22 -0.41
CA ASP A 58 11.57 28.71 0.85
C ASP A 58 10.87 27.42 1.28
N LEU A 59 9.55 27.33 1.08
CA LEU A 59 8.80 26.10 1.28
C LEU A 59 9.25 24.98 0.33
N GLN A 60 9.54 25.29 -0.94
CA GLN A 60 10.07 24.32 -1.88
C GLN A 60 11.45 23.81 -1.46
N LYS A 61 12.35 24.71 -1.02
CA LYS A 61 13.66 24.33 -0.46
C LYS A 61 13.50 23.44 0.77
N ALA A 62 12.66 23.83 1.72
CA ALA A 62 12.39 23.05 2.93
C ALA A 62 11.82 21.65 2.60
N LEU A 63 10.94 21.55 1.60
CA LEU A 63 10.39 20.26 1.15
C LEU A 63 11.48 19.37 0.54
N THR A 64 12.37 19.94 -0.28
CA THR A 64 13.48 19.19 -0.87
C THR A 64 14.48 18.71 0.19
N GLU A 65 14.81 19.54 1.18
CA GLU A 65 15.68 19.17 2.28
C GLU A 65 15.06 18.10 3.18
N ALA A 66 13.77 18.23 3.50
CA ALA A 66 13.03 17.24 4.28
C ALA A 66 12.99 15.88 3.55
N ARG A 67 12.72 15.88 2.24
CA ARG A 67 12.75 14.65 1.42
C ARG A 67 14.14 14.01 1.38
N ALA A 68 15.19 14.80 1.17
CA ALA A 68 16.55 14.28 1.16
C ALA A 68 16.97 13.70 2.53
N ARG A 69 16.48 14.31 3.63
CA ARG A 69 16.72 13.80 4.97
C ARG A 69 15.99 12.49 5.22
N ILE A 70 14.72 12.38 4.80
CA ILE A 70 13.96 11.13 4.88
C ILE A 70 14.67 10.03 4.10
N GLU A 71 15.07 10.30 2.85
CA GLU A 71 15.75 9.29 2.01
C GLU A 71 17.06 8.80 2.63
N ARG A 72 17.85 9.71 3.24
CA ARG A 72 19.06 9.33 3.97
C ARG A 72 18.75 8.46 5.19
N MET A 73 17.72 8.81 5.96
CA MET A 73 17.31 8.03 7.13
C MET A 73 16.79 6.64 6.72
N GLU A 74 16.00 6.55 5.65
CA GLU A 74 15.52 5.28 5.09
C GLU A 74 16.69 4.41 4.62
N LYS A 75 17.64 4.97 3.86
CA LYS A 75 18.85 4.25 3.43
C LYS A 75 19.66 3.72 4.61
N GLN A 76 19.85 4.52 5.66
CA GLN A 76 20.57 4.09 6.87
C GLN A 76 19.80 3.03 7.66
N ALA A 77 18.49 3.16 7.78
CA ALA A 77 17.64 2.18 8.44
C ALA A 77 17.66 0.85 7.67
N GLN A 78 17.56 0.90 6.35
CA GLN A 78 17.62 -0.26 5.47
C GLN A 78 19.00 -0.95 5.56
N ALA A 79 20.10 -0.19 5.54
CA ALA A 79 21.44 -0.76 5.71
C ALA A 79 21.60 -1.49 7.05
N ARG A 80 21.07 -0.94 8.15
CA ARG A 80 21.08 -1.58 9.47
C ARG A 80 20.24 -2.85 9.53
N LEU A 81 19.12 -2.88 8.81
CA LEU A 81 18.27 -4.08 8.71
C LEU A 81 18.97 -5.18 7.91
N THR A 82 19.58 -4.84 6.77
CA THR A 82 20.29 -5.81 5.92
C THR A 82 21.52 -6.41 6.61
N ASP A 83 22.20 -5.66 7.48
CA ASP A 83 23.37 -6.16 8.19
C ASP A 83 23.00 -7.19 9.29
N ARG A 84 21.78 -7.09 9.82
CA ARG A 84 21.22 -8.01 10.83
C ARG A 84 20.40 -9.15 10.25
N LEU A 85 19.87 -9.02 9.03
CA LEU A 85 18.95 -9.99 8.45
C LEU A 85 19.59 -10.75 7.28
N SER A 86 19.61 -12.07 7.42
CA SER A 86 19.96 -13.00 6.35
C SER A 86 18.67 -13.42 5.66
N VAL A 87 18.33 -12.76 4.54
CA VAL A 87 17.12 -13.08 3.76
C VAL A 87 17.35 -14.35 2.94
N ARG A 88 16.37 -15.26 2.98
CA ARG A 88 16.34 -16.52 2.25
C ARG A 88 15.06 -16.63 1.46
N VAL A 89 15.18 -16.97 0.18
CA VAL A 89 14.04 -16.99 -0.73
C VAL A 89 13.55 -18.42 -0.90
N LEU A 90 12.26 -18.60 -0.72
CA LEU A 90 11.53 -19.83 -0.98
C LEU A 90 10.56 -19.55 -2.13
N GLN A 91 10.38 -20.50 -3.03
CA GLN A 91 9.46 -20.37 -4.16
C GLN A 91 8.40 -21.45 -4.10
N ILE A 92 7.15 -21.06 -4.31
CA ILE A 92 6.05 -22.00 -4.48
C ILE A 92 5.88 -22.29 -5.97
N ASP A 93 5.89 -23.56 -6.35
CA ASP A 93 5.67 -23.97 -7.73
C ASP A 93 4.21 -23.78 -8.15
N ARG A 94 4.02 -23.36 -9.40
CA ARG A 94 2.71 -22.99 -9.93
C ARG A 94 1.80 -24.21 -10.13
N LYS A 95 2.37 -25.41 -10.29
CA LYS A 95 1.66 -26.62 -10.72
C LYS A 95 1.03 -27.38 -9.56
N ASP A 96 1.74 -27.48 -8.44
CA ASP A 96 1.37 -28.33 -7.31
C ASP A 96 1.37 -27.58 -5.96
N GLY A 97 1.87 -26.33 -5.93
CA GLY A 97 2.01 -25.57 -4.70
C GLY A 97 3.16 -26.04 -3.81
N THR A 98 4.07 -26.85 -4.35
CA THR A 98 5.24 -27.33 -3.60
C THR A 98 6.20 -26.20 -3.31
N LEU A 99 6.71 -26.17 -2.07
CA LEU A 99 7.66 -25.18 -1.60
C LEU A 99 9.10 -25.64 -1.92
N TYR A 100 9.86 -24.80 -2.61
CA TYR A 100 11.25 -25.03 -2.97
C TYR A 100 12.14 -23.95 -2.36
N TYR A 101 13.35 -24.33 -1.99
CA TYR A 101 14.39 -23.38 -1.64
C TYR A 101 15.09 -22.85 -2.90
N PHE A 102 15.17 -21.53 -3.04
CA PHE A 102 15.74 -20.86 -4.20
C PHE A 102 17.28 -20.82 -4.09
N ASP A 103 17.91 -21.92 -4.47
CA ASP A 103 19.36 -22.14 -4.54
C ASP A 103 19.62 -23.16 -5.69
N PRO A 104 20.85 -23.33 -6.20
CA PRO A 104 21.10 -24.17 -7.37
C PRO A 104 20.75 -25.65 -7.13
N ASP A 105 20.71 -26.08 -5.87
CA ASP A 105 20.36 -27.45 -5.47
C ASP A 105 18.84 -27.70 -5.32
N ARG A 106 18.00 -26.69 -5.59
CA ARG A 106 16.52 -26.70 -5.55
C ARG A 106 15.94 -27.72 -4.57
N GLN A 107 16.16 -27.49 -3.27
CA GLN A 107 15.68 -28.39 -2.23
C GLN A 107 14.17 -28.30 -2.06
N GLU A 108 13.48 -29.43 -2.18
CA GLU A 108 12.04 -29.54 -2.00
C GLU A 108 11.67 -29.65 -0.51
N ILE A 109 10.64 -28.91 -0.10
CA ILE A 109 10.13 -28.88 1.28
C ILE A 109 8.67 -29.36 1.26
N ARG A 110 8.47 -30.65 1.53
CA ARG A 110 7.13 -31.27 1.59
C ARG A 110 6.61 -31.45 3.01
N THR A 111 7.50 -31.52 3.99
CA THR A 111 7.14 -31.85 5.37
C THR A 111 7.68 -30.84 6.38
N GLU A 112 7.10 -30.85 7.59
CA GLU A 112 7.60 -30.03 8.71
C GLU A 112 9.05 -30.36 9.07
N ALA A 113 9.43 -31.64 9.00
CA ALA A 113 10.80 -32.08 9.26
C ALA A 113 11.79 -31.49 8.24
N ASP A 114 11.40 -31.39 6.97
CA ASP A 114 12.22 -30.77 5.93
C ASP A 114 12.36 -29.27 6.16
N ALA A 115 11.25 -28.59 6.50
CA ALA A 115 11.27 -27.17 6.83
C ALA A 115 12.19 -26.87 8.02
N LEU A 116 12.10 -27.67 9.09
CA LEU A 116 12.96 -27.53 10.27
C LEU A 116 14.44 -27.77 9.94
N LYS A 117 14.76 -28.75 9.09
CA LYS A 117 16.13 -28.98 8.61
C LYS A 117 16.67 -27.77 7.84
N VAL A 118 15.87 -27.21 6.93
CA VAL A 118 16.24 -26.01 6.17
C VAL A 118 16.45 -24.82 7.12
N ILE A 119 15.53 -24.58 8.04
CA ILE A 119 15.64 -23.51 9.06
C ILE A 119 16.93 -23.67 9.87
N GLY A 120 17.18 -24.87 10.40
CA GLY A 120 18.37 -25.15 11.21
C GLY A 120 19.66 -24.92 10.42
N ARG A 121 19.75 -25.46 9.20
CA ARG A 121 20.91 -25.28 8.32
C ARG A 121 21.18 -23.81 8.04
N GLN A 122 20.14 -23.04 7.71
CA GLN A 122 20.28 -21.62 7.40
C GLN A 122 20.64 -20.78 8.63
N LYS A 123 20.09 -21.10 9.82
CA LYS A 123 20.48 -20.44 11.08
C LYS A 123 21.96 -20.67 11.39
N THR A 124 22.45 -21.90 11.25
CA THR A 124 23.87 -22.21 11.43
C THR A 124 24.73 -21.41 10.45
N ILE A 125 24.42 -21.44 9.15
CA ILE A 125 25.18 -20.69 8.14
C ILE A 125 25.19 -19.19 8.43
N ALA A 126 24.05 -18.62 8.81
CA ALA A 126 23.92 -17.20 9.14
C ALA A 126 24.77 -16.81 10.37
N SER A 127 24.78 -17.65 11.40
CA SER A 127 25.60 -17.44 12.61
C SER A 127 27.10 -17.60 12.36
N SER A 128 27.50 -18.49 11.46
CA SER A 128 28.91 -18.75 11.15
C SER A 128 29.56 -17.65 10.30
N ALA A 129 28.77 -16.79 9.65
CA ALA A 129 29.25 -15.75 8.74
C ALA A 129 29.73 -14.45 9.43
N GLY A 130 30.09 -14.51 10.72
CA GLY A 130 30.73 -13.39 11.43
C GLY A 130 29.78 -12.40 12.13
N GLY A 131 28.52 -12.77 12.37
CA GLY A 131 27.57 -11.97 13.15
C GLY A 131 26.29 -12.74 13.50
N VAL A 132 25.59 -12.32 14.56
CA VAL A 132 24.26 -12.85 14.91
C VAL A 132 23.26 -12.29 13.90
N LYS A 133 23.17 -12.94 12.74
CA LYS A 133 22.20 -12.59 11.70
C LYS A 133 20.93 -13.41 11.91
N ASP A 134 19.80 -12.72 12.06
CA ASP A 134 18.49 -13.34 12.08
C ASP A 134 18.13 -13.80 10.68
N VAL A 135 17.61 -15.02 10.55
CA VAL A 135 17.18 -15.56 9.25
C VAL A 135 15.75 -15.14 9.00
N PHE A 136 15.51 -14.55 7.83
CA PHE A 136 14.17 -14.19 7.36
C PHE A 136 13.85 -14.98 6.09
N PHE A 137 12.70 -15.65 6.03
CA PHE A 137 12.28 -16.37 4.83
C PHE A 137 11.24 -15.58 4.04
N LEU A 138 11.56 -15.27 2.78
CA LEU A 138 10.64 -14.66 1.82
C LEU A 138 10.05 -15.76 0.92
N ILE A 139 8.75 -15.99 1.01
CA ILE A 139 8.03 -16.99 0.24
C ILE A 139 7.38 -16.31 -0.97
N LEU A 140 7.88 -16.65 -2.15
CA LEU A 140 7.39 -16.15 -3.42
C LEU A 140 6.17 -16.94 -3.86
N LEU A 141 5.06 -16.22 -3.98
CA LEU A 141 3.81 -16.70 -4.54
C LEU A 141 3.89 -16.66 -6.07
N PRO A 142 3.44 -17.71 -6.76
CA PRO A 142 3.41 -17.74 -8.21
C PRO A 142 2.39 -16.76 -8.79
N THR A 143 2.70 -16.18 -9.96
CA THR A 143 1.75 -15.35 -10.70
C THR A 143 0.72 -16.22 -11.41
N LYS A 144 -0.55 -15.79 -11.37
CA LYS A 144 -1.67 -16.44 -12.07
C LYS A 144 -1.79 -17.95 -11.77
N SER A 145 -1.65 -18.35 -10.50
CA SER A 145 -1.90 -19.73 -10.06
C SER A 145 -2.96 -19.74 -8.95
N SER A 146 -3.68 -20.87 -8.84
CA SER A 146 -4.57 -21.17 -7.71
C SER A 146 -3.80 -21.69 -6.50
N PHE A 147 -2.48 -21.89 -6.65
CA PHE A 147 -1.58 -22.29 -5.59
C PHE A 147 -0.76 -21.11 -5.06
N PRO A 148 -0.36 -21.12 -3.79
CA PRO A 148 -0.80 -22.06 -2.76
C PRO A 148 -2.28 -21.85 -2.38
N THR A 149 -2.94 -22.92 -1.96
CA THR A 149 -4.28 -22.82 -1.36
C THR A 149 -4.19 -22.23 0.05
N ASP A 150 -5.29 -21.72 0.59
CA ASP A 150 -5.32 -21.18 1.97
C ASP A 150 -4.87 -22.22 3.01
N ASP A 151 -5.19 -23.49 2.79
CA ASP A 151 -4.75 -24.57 3.68
C ASP A 151 -3.26 -24.86 3.57
N GLN A 152 -2.69 -24.80 2.36
CA GLN A 152 -1.24 -24.87 2.19
C GLN A 152 -0.55 -23.70 2.88
N VAL A 153 -1.09 -22.48 2.77
CA VAL A 153 -0.54 -21.31 3.48
C VAL A 153 -0.57 -21.51 4.99
N LYS A 154 -1.64 -22.05 5.57
CA LYS A 154 -1.72 -22.37 7.01
C LYS A 154 -0.68 -23.42 7.41
N VAL A 155 -0.49 -24.45 6.59
CA VAL A 155 0.50 -25.51 6.82
C VAL A 155 1.92 -24.92 6.80
N ILE A 156 2.24 -24.13 5.78
CA ILE A 156 3.53 -23.45 5.65
C ILE A 156 3.77 -22.51 6.85
N ARG A 157 2.79 -21.69 7.23
CA ARG A 157 2.90 -20.82 8.42
C ARG A 157 3.19 -21.60 9.70
N ARG A 158 2.63 -22.81 9.84
CA ARG A 158 2.88 -23.68 10.98
C ARG A 158 4.30 -24.21 11.00
N TRP A 159 4.82 -24.64 9.85
CA TRP A 159 6.19 -25.13 9.73
C TRP A 159 7.24 -24.07 10.08
N PHE A 160 6.96 -22.81 9.74
CA PHE A 160 7.85 -21.68 9.98
C PHE A 160 7.46 -20.82 11.18
N LYS A 161 6.66 -21.34 12.14
CA LYS A 161 6.14 -20.56 13.28
C LYS A 161 7.22 -19.87 14.13
N ASP A 162 8.42 -20.44 14.18
CA ASP A 162 9.54 -20.00 15.02
C ASP A 162 10.53 -19.09 14.27
N VAL A 163 10.18 -18.63 13.05
CA VAL A 163 11.02 -17.79 12.21
C VAL A 163 10.17 -16.73 11.51
N PRO A 164 10.64 -15.48 11.36
CA PRO A 164 9.90 -14.49 10.62
C PRO A 164 9.82 -14.86 9.12
N ILE A 165 8.61 -14.81 8.58
CA ILE A 165 8.33 -15.09 7.17
C ILE A 165 7.53 -13.96 6.52
N GLY A 166 7.83 -13.70 5.25
CA GLY A 166 7.06 -12.82 4.38
C GLY A 166 6.48 -13.58 3.21
N PHE A 167 5.31 -13.18 2.73
CA PHE A 167 4.77 -13.64 1.46
C PHE A 167 4.80 -12.49 0.48
N ASP A 168 5.36 -12.73 -0.70
CA ASP A 168 5.40 -11.72 -1.75
C ASP A 168 4.98 -12.33 -3.09
N ARG A 169 4.31 -11.55 -3.92
CA ARG A 169 3.95 -11.97 -5.28
C ARG A 169 5.12 -11.59 -6.16
N THR A 170 5.74 -12.58 -6.80
CA THR A 170 6.81 -12.28 -7.76
C THR A 170 6.23 -11.40 -8.88
N THR A 171 6.72 -10.18 -9.04
CA THR A 171 6.52 -9.39 -10.26
C THR A 171 7.57 -9.75 -11.32
N ALA A 172 8.60 -10.52 -10.94
CA ALA A 172 9.65 -10.95 -11.84
C ALA A 172 9.18 -12.16 -12.68
N GLY A 173 9.01 -11.92 -13.98
CA GLY A 173 8.83 -12.94 -15.02
C GLY A 173 7.56 -12.79 -15.84
N GLU A 174 7.55 -11.81 -16.75
CA GLU A 174 7.05 -12.03 -18.11
C GLU A 174 8.06 -12.88 -18.89
#